data_AF-A0A851N2X7-F1
#
_entry.id   AF-A0A851N2X7-F1
#
_cell.length_a   1.000
_cell.length_b   1.000
_cell.length_c   1.000
_cell.angle_alpha   90.00
_cell.angle_beta   90.00
_cell.angle_gamma   90.00
#
_symmetry.space_group_name_H-M   'P 1'
#
loop_
_entity.id
_entity.type
_entity.pdbx_description
1 polymer ?
#
loop_
_entity_poly.entity_id
_entity_poly.type
_entity_poly.pdbx_seq_one_letter_code
_entity_poly.pdbx_strand_id
1 'polypeptide(L)'
;ACLVVLSYPALEVLYEDCRMVAVDAPYVAGFLAFREVPFLVEAVQRLQQKEPKLSPQVLLVDGNGLLHPRGFGVACHLGVLTDLPCVGVAKNLLQVNGLVRDELHREQIRSLQSLGDTFPLTGTSGRVLGMVLRSCNSSKPLYVSVGHRVSLDTAVRLVKSCCRFRIPEPIRQ
;
A
#
# COMPACT_ATOMS: atom_id res chain seq x y z
N ALA A 1 -4.95 5.57 14.28
CA ALA A 1 -3.87 5.66 13.29
C ALA A 1 -2.59 5.13 13.92
N CYS A 2 -1.82 4.30 13.21
CA CYS A 2 -0.51 3.87 13.68
C CYS A 2 0.55 4.05 12.60
N LEU A 3 1.76 4.45 13.02
CA LEU A 3 2.96 4.53 12.19
C LEU A 3 4.05 3.68 12.86
N VAL A 4 4.59 2.73 12.11
CA VAL A 4 5.72 1.90 12.52
C VAL A 4 6.88 2.09 11.55
N VAL A 5 8.10 2.10 12.06
CA VAL A 5 9.34 2.12 11.25
C VAL A 5 10.11 0.85 11.56
N LEU A 6 10.48 0.13 10.51
CA LEU A 6 11.28 -1.09 10.62
C LEU A 6 12.65 -0.86 9.99
N SER A 7 13.66 -1.54 10.53
CA SER A 7 14.96 -1.70 9.88
C SER A 7 14.80 -2.52 8.59
N TYR A 8 15.68 -2.29 7.61
CA TYR A 8 15.71 -3.06 6.38
C TYR A 8 17.16 -3.49 6.09
N PRO A 9 17.43 -4.76 5.71
CA PRO A 9 16.47 -5.83 5.40
C PRO A 9 16.02 -6.65 6.62
N ALA A 10 16.46 -6.31 7.83
CA ALA A 10 16.20 -7.12 9.02
C ALA A 10 14.73 -7.10 9.50
N LEU A 11 13.91 -6.13 9.07
CA LEU A 11 12.49 -6.02 9.42
C LEU A 11 12.24 -6.06 10.93
N GLU A 12 13.10 -5.37 11.69
CA GLU A 12 12.95 -5.21 13.15
C GLU A 12 12.34 -3.84 13.43
N VAL A 13 11.39 -3.78 14.36
CA VAL A 13 10.72 -2.52 14.72
C VAL A 13 11.72 -1.59 15.42
N LEU A 14 11.91 -0.39 14.86
CA LEU A 14 12.75 0.67 15.41
C LEU A 14 11.92 1.79 16.06
N TYR A 15 10.67 1.97 15.61
CA TYR A 15 9.76 3.00 16.11
C TYR A 15 8.31 2.55 15.94
N GLU A 16 7.46 2.95 16.90
CA GLU A 16 6.02 2.78 16.86
C GLU A 16 5.32 4.00 17.50
N ASP A 17 4.33 4.56 16.82
CA ASP A 17 3.41 5.57 17.36
C ASP A 17 1.98 5.22 16.94
N CYS A 18 1.25 4.61 17.86
CA CYS A 18 -0.16 4.29 17.70
C CYS A 18 -1.02 5.26 18.52
N ARG A 19 -2.01 5.88 17.87
CA ARG A 19 -2.99 6.76 18.52
C ARG A 19 -4.42 6.43 18.14
N MET A 20 -5.29 6.41 19.15
CA MET A 20 -6.73 6.46 18.97
C MET A 20 -7.11 7.87 18.52
N VAL A 21 -7.93 7.96 17.48
CA VAL A 21 -8.34 9.23 16.87
C VAL A 21 -9.85 9.23 16.62
N ALA A 22 -10.48 10.37 16.80
CA ALA A 22 -11.88 10.58 16.41
C ALA A 22 -11.92 11.01 14.94
N VAL A 23 -12.81 10.41 14.15
CA VAL A 23 -12.91 10.65 12.72
C VAL A 23 -14.24 11.31 12.41
N ASP A 24 -14.23 12.65 12.33
CA ASP A 24 -15.45 13.46 12.18
C ASP A 24 -15.92 13.57 10.72
N ALA A 25 -15.02 13.35 9.76
CA ALA A 25 -15.36 13.38 8.34
C ALA A 25 -16.33 12.22 7.96
N PRO A 26 -17.36 12.49 7.13
CA PRO A 26 -18.34 11.48 6.74
C PRO A 26 -17.72 10.37 5.88
N TYR A 27 -18.31 9.17 5.93
CA TYR A 27 -17.92 8.09 5.05
C TYR A 27 -18.55 8.25 3.67
N VAL A 28 -17.71 8.54 2.67
CA VAL A 28 -18.10 8.54 1.26
C VAL A 28 -17.18 7.59 0.50
N ALA A 29 -17.75 6.64 -0.25
CA ALA A 29 -16.98 5.67 -1.01
C ALA A 29 -16.03 6.37 -2.00
N GLY A 30 -14.76 5.95 -2.00
CA GLY A 30 -13.70 6.59 -2.79
C GLY A 30 -13.15 7.90 -2.20
N PHE A 31 -13.50 8.25 -0.96
CA PHE A 31 -12.94 9.40 -0.22
C PHE A 31 -12.41 9.01 1.16
N LEU A 32 -12.13 7.72 1.39
CA LEU A 32 -11.60 7.22 2.67
C LEU A 32 -10.33 7.95 3.11
N ALA A 33 -9.49 8.36 2.15
CA ALA A 33 -8.27 9.11 2.43
C ALA A 33 -8.52 10.40 3.25
N PHE A 34 -9.63 11.10 3.04
CA PHE A 34 -9.95 12.31 3.81
C PHE A 34 -10.24 12.05 5.29
N ARG A 35 -10.59 10.80 5.63
CA ARG A 35 -10.83 10.35 7.00
C ARG A 35 -9.55 9.93 7.72
N GLU A 36 -8.55 9.45 6.98
CA GLU A 36 -7.38 8.78 7.56
C GLU A 36 -6.09 9.59 7.41
N VAL A 37 -5.88 10.22 6.26
CA VAL A 37 -4.61 10.87 5.90
C VAL A 37 -4.21 12.00 6.85
N PRO A 38 -5.10 12.88 7.35
CA PRO A 38 -4.70 13.92 8.29
C PRO A 38 -3.98 13.35 9.52
N PHE A 39 -4.51 12.27 10.10
CA PHE A 39 -3.93 11.61 11.27
C PHE A 39 -2.62 10.87 10.95
N LEU A 40 -2.48 10.36 9.72
CA LEU A 40 -1.25 9.72 9.27
C LEU A 40 -0.13 10.74 8.98
N VAL A 41 -0.47 11.90 8.39
CA VAL A 41 0.46 13.02 8.20
C VAL A 41 0.96 13.53 9.54
N GLU A 42 0.06 13.71 10.52
CA GLU A 42 0.47 14.08 11.89
C GLU A 42 1.42 13.05 12.52
N ALA A 43 1.18 11.74 12.32
CA ALA A 43 2.08 10.71 12.83
C ALA A 43 3.48 10.81 12.21
N VAL A 44 3.58 11.04 10.90
CA VAL A 44 4.85 11.25 10.21
C VAL A 44 5.55 12.52 10.71
N GLN A 45 4.82 13.63 10.86
CA GLN A 45 5.38 14.89 11.38
C GLN A 45 5.88 14.75 12.82
N ARG A 46 5.14 14.05 13.69
CA ARG A 46 5.58 13.76 15.06
C ARG A 46 6.86 12.94 15.08
N LEU A 47 6.98 11.92 14.23
CA LEU A 47 8.21 11.14 14.08
C LEU A 47 9.38 12.04 13.65
N GLN A 48 9.19 12.85 12.61
CA GLN A 48 10.24 13.74 12.10
C GLN A 48 10.72 14.75 13.15
N GLN A 49 9.83 15.21 14.05
CA GLN A 49 10.19 16.11 15.14
C GLN A 49 10.89 15.39 16.30
N LYS A 50 10.43 14.19 16.67
CA LYS A 50 10.94 13.46 17.84
C LYS A 50 12.22 12.68 17.55
N GLU A 51 12.22 11.94 16.45
CA GLU A 51 13.28 11.00 16.07
C GLU A 51 13.61 11.13 14.58
N PRO A 52 14.13 12.29 14.12
CA PRO A 52 14.36 12.55 12.70
C PRO A 52 15.27 11.50 12.02
N LYS A 53 16.20 10.90 12.77
CA LYS A 53 17.10 9.84 12.29
C LYS A 53 16.39 8.54 11.92
N LEU A 54 15.17 8.34 12.43
CA LEU A 54 14.32 7.19 12.14
C LEU A 54 13.25 7.52 11.07
N SER A 55 13.37 8.66 10.38
CA SER A 55 12.46 8.99 9.29
C SER A 55 12.50 7.91 8.20
N PRO A 56 11.35 7.32 7.81
CA PRO A 56 11.33 6.24 6.84
C PRO A 56 11.69 6.77 5.45
N GLN A 57 12.43 5.96 4.69
CA GLN A 57 12.76 6.27 3.30
C GLN A 57 11.60 5.97 2.34
N VAL A 58 10.65 5.14 2.77
CA VAL A 58 9.47 4.73 2.01
C VAL A 58 8.37 4.25 2.96
N LEU A 59 7.12 4.59 2.66
CA LEU A 59 5.95 4.13 3.39
C LEU A 59 5.24 3.00 2.63
N LEU A 60 4.95 1.89 3.31
CA LEU A 60 3.99 0.88 2.85
C LEU A 60 2.65 1.16 3.52
N VAL A 61 1.63 1.47 2.73
CA VAL A 61 0.33 1.91 3.23
C VAL A 61 -0.70 0.81 2.99
N ASP A 62 -1.45 0.40 4.03
CA ASP A 62 -2.57 -0.53 3.90
C ASP A 62 -3.75 0.15 3.18
N GLY A 63 -3.75 0.05 1.86
CA GLY A 63 -4.69 0.76 1.02
C GLY A 63 -4.20 0.91 -0.41
N ASN A 64 -4.93 1.69 -1.19
CA ASN A 64 -4.62 1.88 -2.61
C ASN A 64 -3.84 3.18 -2.85
N GLY A 65 -3.02 3.16 -3.89
CA GLY A 65 -2.42 4.34 -4.52
C GLY A 65 -3.18 4.71 -5.81
N LEU A 66 -2.52 4.61 -6.97
CA LEU A 66 -3.11 4.89 -8.29
C LEU A 66 -4.26 3.93 -8.66
N LEU A 67 -4.34 2.75 -8.05
CA LEU A 67 -5.46 1.81 -8.19
C LEU A 67 -6.69 2.32 -7.42
N HIS A 68 -7.28 3.40 -7.90
CA HIS A 68 -8.37 4.13 -7.24
C HIS A 68 -9.34 4.70 -8.28
N PRO A 69 -10.65 4.90 -8.00
CA PRO A 69 -11.60 5.43 -8.99
C PRO A 69 -11.15 6.77 -9.59
N ARG A 70 -10.40 7.55 -8.82
CA ARG A 70 -9.87 8.87 -9.22
C ARG A 70 -8.34 8.88 -9.40
N GLY A 71 -7.70 7.71 -9.42
CA GLY A 71 -6.24 7.60 -9.49
C GLY A 71 -5.50 8.20 -8.29
N PHE A 72 -6.18 8.43 -7.16
CA PHE A 72 -5.64 9.12 -5.99
C PHE A 72 -6.15 8.50 -4.69
N GLY A 73 -5.65 7.31 -4.36
CA GLY A 73 -5.96 6.63 -3.12
C GLY A 73 -5.16 7.17 -1.91
N VAL A 74 -5.35 6.54 -0.75
CA VAL A 74 -4.70 6.91 0.53
C VAL A 74 -3.17 6.98 0.42
N ALA A 75 -2.54 6.05 -0.30
CA ALA A 75 -1.08 6.03 -0.45
C ALA A 75 -0.57 7.19 -1.31
N CYS A 76 -1.32 7.61 -2.33
CA CYS A 76 -0.99 8.80 -3.12
C CYS A 76 -1.13 10.06 -2.26
N HIS A 77 -2.27 10.17 -1.56
CA HIS A 77 -2.61 11.34 -0.77
C HIS A 77 -1.61 11.56 0.37
N LEU A 78 -1.29 10.50 1.12
CA LEU A 78 -0.25 10.55 2.17
C LEU A 78 1.12 10.90 1.58
N GLY A 79 1.53 10.24 0.49
CA GLY A 79 2.84 10.47 -0.11
C GLY A 79 3.04 11.89 -0.63
N VAL A 80 2.03 12.46 -1.28
CA VAL A 80 2.10 13.85 -1.77
C VAL A 80 2.18 14.85 -0.62
N LEU A 81 1.42 14.66 0.46
CA LEU A 81 1.44 15.58 1.61
C LEU A 81 2.70 15.47 2.48
N THR A 82 3.35 14.31 2.48
CA THR A 82 4.57 14.07 3.27
C THR A 82 5.85 14.20 2.45
N ASP A 83 5.74 14.30 1.12
CA ASP A 83 6.83 14.21 0.15
C ASP A 83 7.70 12.93 0.31
N LEU A 84 7.12 11.87 0.87
CA LEU A 84 7.79 10.58 1.04
C LEU A 84 7.38 9.59 -0.06
N PRO A 85 8.31 8.75 -0.55
CA PRO A 85 7.95 7.61 -1.39
C PRO A 85 6.90 6.74 -0.70
N CYS A 86 5.82 6.43 -1.42
CA CYS A 86 4.68 5.69 -0.86
C CYS A 86 4.21 4.59 -1.82
N VAL A 87 3.92 3.42 -1.26
CA VAL A 87 3.35 2.27 -1.96
C VAL A 87 2.02 1.90 -1.32
N GLY A 88 0.98 1.80 -2.14
CA GLY A 88 -0.30 1.24 -1.70
C GLY A 88 -0.27 -0.29 -1.80
N VAL A 89 -0.55 -0.96 -0.69
CA VAL A 89 -0.65 -2.42 -0.60
C VAL A 89 -2.06 -2.79 -0.14
N ALA A 90 -2.90 -3.20 -1.08
CA ALA A 90 -4.27 -3.60 -0.78
C ALA A 90 -4.42 -5.14 -0.68
N LYS A 91 -5.27 -5.58 0.24
CA LYS A 91 -5.55 -7.00 0.52
C LYS A 91 -6.61 -7.61 -0.42
N ASN A 92 -7.37 -6.76 -1.10
CA ASN A 92 -8.48 -7.10 -2.00
C ASN A 92 -8.41 -6.23 -3.27
N LEU A 93 -8.92 -6.76 -4.40
CA LEU A 93 -9.03 -5.99 -5.64
C LEU A 93 -10.05 -4.87 -5.45
N LEU A 94 -9.65 -3.64 -5.75
CA LEU A 94 -10.59 -2.54 -5.93
C LEU A 94 -11.11 -2.55 -7.37
N GLN A 95 -12.42 -2.71 -7.54
CA GLN A 95 -13.05 -2.84 -8.86
C GLN A 95 -13.27 -1.46 -9.48
N VAL A 96 -12.29 -1.00 -10.28
CA VAL A 96 -12.25 0.34 -10.90
C VAL A 96 -11.72 0.26 -12.32
N ASN A 97 -12.10 1.20 -13.18
CA ASN A 97 -11.61 1.29 -14.56
C ASN A 97 -11.74 -0.06 -15.32
N GLY A 98 -12.87 -0.75 -15.12
CA GLY A 98 -13.18 -2.06 -15.70
C GLY A 98 -12.43 -3.26 -15.12
N LEU A 99 -11.59 -3.06 -14.10
CA LEU A 99 -11.07 -4.18 -13.32
C LEU A 99 -12.21 -4.80 -12.52
N VAL A 100 -12.45 -6.09 -12.72
CA VAL A 100 -13.50 -6.87 -12.05
C VAL A 100 -12.92 -8.15 -11.50
N ARG A 101 -13.54 -8.69 -10.45
CA ARG A 101 -13.12 -9.97 -9.84
C ARG A 101 -13.90 -11.15 -10.46
N ASP A 102 -13.79 -11.30 -11.76
CA ASP A 102 -14.42 -12.36 -12.55
C ASP A 102 -13.62 -13.68 -12.55
N GLU A 103 -14.03 -14.65 -13.37
CA GLU A 103 -13.35 -15.94 -13.47
C GLU A 103 -11.97 -15.82 -14.12
N LEU A 104 -11.80 -14.94 -15.12
CA LEU A 104 -10.51 -14.69 -15.76
C LEU A 104 -9.48 -14.18 -14.73
N HIS A 105 -9.86 -13.22 -13.89
CA HIS A 105 -9.00 -12.72 -12.83
C HIS A 105 -8.64 -13.82 -11.82
N ARG A 106 -9.58 -14.73 -11.52
CA ARG A 106 -9.32 -15.89 -10.65
C ARG A 106 -8.37 -16.88 -11.30
N GLU A 107 -8.50 -17.16 -12.58
CA GLU A 107 -7.58 -18.00 -13.35
C GLU A 107 -6.17 -17.43 -13.36
N GLN A 108 -6.02 -16.11 -13.58
CA GLN A 108 -4.72 -15.42 -13.50
C GLN A 108 -4.10 -15.52 -12.10
N ILE A 109 -4.90 -15.46 -11.04
CA ILE A 109 -4.39 -15.70 -9.68
C ILE A 109 -3.94 -17.16 -9.52
N ARG A 110 -4.72 -18.12 -10.03
CA ARG A 110 -4.37 -19.55 -9.98
C ARG A 110 -3.12 -19.88 -10.81
N SER A 111 -2.82 -19.10 -11.85
CA SER A 111 -1.64 -19.30 -12.69
C SER A 111 -0.34 -18.85 -12.02
N LEU A 112 -0.39 -18.01 -10.96
CA LEU A 112 0.79 -17.68 -10.16
C LEU A 112 1.24 -18.92 -9.39
N GLN A 113 2.43 -19.45 -9.67
CA GLN A 113 2.94 -20.69 -9.08
C GLN A 113 4.02 -20.44 -8.03
N SER A 114 4.93 -19.52 -8.31
CA SER A 114 6.12 -19.24 -7.52
C SER A 114 5.99 -17.98 -6.66
N LEU A 115 6.81 -17.91 -5.62
CA LEU A 115 6.87 -16.78 -4.71
C LEU A 115 7.41 -15.53 -5.41
N GLY A 116 6.60 -14.47 -5.40
CA GLY A 116 6.88 -13.24 -6.12
C GLY A 116 6.38 -13.20 -7.55
N ASP A 117 5.64 -14.21 -8.01
CA ASP A 117 4.93 -14.15 -9.28
C ASP A 117 3.94 -13.01 -9.27
N THR A 118 3.83 -12.35 -10.43
CA THR A 118 3.01 -11.15 -10.61
C THR A 118 2.29 -11.14 -11.94
N PHE A 119 1.22 -10.35 -12.02
CA PHE A 119 0.63 -9.95 -13.30
C PHE A 119 0.04 -8.53 -13.19
N PRO A 120 0.05 -7.75 -14.30
CA PRO A 120 -0.39 -6.36 -14.28
C PRO A 120 -1.91 -6.25 -14.17
N LEU A 121 -2.37 -5.21 -13.46
CA LEU A 121 -3.76 -4.79 -13.42
C LEU A 121 -3.97 -3.68 -14.46
N THR A 122 -4.41 -4.06 -15.65
CA THR A 122 -4.61 -3.12 -16.77
C THR A 122 -6.07 -2.67 -16.82
N GLY A 123 -6.31 -1.36 -16.69
CA GLY A 123 -7.64 -0.79 -16.83
C GLY A 123 -8.11 -0.75 -18.29
N THR A 124 -9.38 -0.41 -18.51
CA THR A 124 -10.01 -0.34 -19.84
C THR A 124 -9.31 0.60 -20.84
N SER A 125 -8.57 1.60 -20.35
CA SER A 125 -7.77 2.51 -21.18
C SER A 125 -6.44 1.91 -21.65
N GLY A 126 -6.11 0.68 -21.26
CA GLY A 126 -4.79 0.06 -21.50
C GLY A 126 -3.71 0.50 -20.50
N ARG A 127 -4.03 1.39 -19.56
CA ARG A 127 -3.09 1.83 -18.51
C ARG A 127 -2.96 0.78 -17.42
N VAL A 128 -1.72 0.44 -17.05
CA VAL A 128 -1.44 -0.37 -15.86
C VAL A 128 -1.65 0.48 -14.60
N LEU A 129 -2.56 0.03 -13.73
CA LEU A 129 -2.96 0.73 -12.50
C LEU A 129 -2.27 0.15 -11.25
N GLY A 130 -1.77 -1.07 -11.35
CA GLY A 130 -1.09 -1.78 -10.28
C GLY A 130 -0.64 -3.17 -10.72
N MET A 131 -0.23 -3.97 -9.76
CA MET A 131 0.28 -5.32 -9.96
C MET A 131 -0.35 -6.26 -8.92
N VAL A 132 -0.79 -7.43 -9.36
CA VAL A 132 -1.08 -8.53 -8.43
C VAL A 132 0.22 -9.21 -8.05
N LEU A 133 0.42 -9.48 -6.76
CA LEU A 133 1.63 -10.09 -6.23
C LEU A 133 1.29 -11.32 -5.37
N ARG A 134 1.87 -12.47 -5.71
CA ARG A 134 1.91 -13.64 -4.83
C ARG A 134 3.03 -13.47 -3.80
N SER A 135 2.69 -12.84 -2.67
CA SER A 135 3.67 -12.45 -1.63
C SER A 135 4.15 -13.59 -0.75
N CYS A 136 3.35 -14.64 -0.57
CA CYS A 136 3.71 -15.82 0.21
C CYS A 136 3.01 -17.08 -0.33
N ASN A 137 3.15 -18.21 0.34
CA ASN A 137 2.42 -19.46 0.06
C ASN A 137 0.93 -19.37 0.50
N SER A 138 0.24 -18.33 0.04
CA SER A 138 -1.19 -18.07 0.26
C SER A 138 -1.89 -17.95 -1.09
N SER A 139 -3.10 -18.50 -1.17
CA SER A 139 -3.97 -18.36 -2.36
C SER A 139 -4.51 -16.93 -2.55
N LYS A 140 -4.40 -16.07 -1.53
CA LYS A 140 -4.84 -14.68 -1.58
C LYS A 140 -3.65 -13.77 -1.88
N PRO A 141 -3.59 -13.13 -3.06
CA PRO A 141 -2.50 -12.22 -3.41
C PRO A 141 -2.63 -10.87 -2.69
N LEU A 142 -1.64 -10.01 -2.93
CA LEU A 142 -1.69 -8.58 -2.65
C LEU A 142 -1.88 -7.79 -3.96
N TYR A 143 -2.48 -6.61 -3.86
CA TYR A 143 -2.66 -5.68 -4.96
C TYR A 143 -1.81 -4.45 -4.68
N VAL A 144 -0.69 -4.34 -5.40
CA VAL A 144 0.31 -3.29 -5.21
C VAL A 144 0.07 -2.19 -6.23
N SER A 145 0.04 -0.94 -5.77
CA SER A 145 -0.08 0.23 -6.65
C SER A 145 0.83 1.36 -6.19
N VAL A 146 1.31 2.16 -7.14
CA VAL A 146 2.16 3.31 -6.85
C VAL A 146 1.36 4.32 -6.03
N GLY A 147 1.94 4.83 -4.93
CA GLY A 147 1.44 5.99 -4.21
C GLY A 147 2.14 7.26 -4.68
N HIS A 148 3.43 7.40 -4.36
CA HIS A 148 4.21 8.60 -4.66
C HIS A 148 5.71 8.27 -4.81
N ARG A 149 6.43 8.97 -5.70
CA ARG A 149 7.91 8.92 -5.87
C ARG A 149 8.54 7.51 -5.94
N VAL A 150 7.82 6.53 -6.49
CA VAL A 150 8.32 5.16 -6.67
C VAL A 150 7.76 4.56 -7.96
N SER A 151 8.56 3.75 -8.66
CA SER A 151 8.07 3.01 -9.83
C SER A 151 7.25 1.79 -9.40
N LEU A 152 6.33 1.31 -10.24
CA LEU A 152 5.53 0.13 -9.92
C LEU A 152 6.41 -1.12 -9.71
N ASP A 153 7.42 -1.31 -10.56
CA ASP A 153 8.35 -2.45 -10.45
C ASP A 153 9.12 -2.42 -9.12
N THR A 154 9.67 -1.26 -8.75
CA THR A 154 10.35 -1.07 -7.47
C THR A 154 9.41 -1.31 -6.29
N ALA A 155 8.18 -0.80 -6.36
CA ALA A 155 7.18 -0.98 -5.33
C ALA A 155 6.85 -2.47 -5.11
N VAL A 156 6.67 -3.24 -6.18
CA VAL A 156 6.38 -4.67 -6.12
C VAL A 156 7.55 -5.46 -5.52
N ARG A 157 8.79 -5.17 -5.97
CA ARG A 157 9.99 -5.81 -5.42
C ARG A 157 10.17 -5.51 -3.93
N LEU A 158 9.97 -4.25 -3.53
CA LEU A 158 10.05 -3.82 -2.14
C LEU A 158 9.00 -4.51 -1.27
N VAL A 159 7.73 -4.52 -1.71
CA VAL A 159 6.64 -5.19 -0.99
C VAL A 159 6.97 -6.67 -0.80
N LYS A 160 7.46 -7.36 -1.85
CA LYS A 160 7.90 -8.75 -1.76
C LYS A 160 9.01 -8.92 -0.72
N SER A 161 10.04 -8.09 -0.73
CA SER A 161 11.16 -8.20 0.23
C SER A 161 10.76 -7.93 1.67
N CYS A 162 9.66 -7.21 1.89
CA CYS A 162 9.13 -6.94 3.22
C CYS A 162 8.16 -8.03 3.72
N CYS A 163 7.88 -9.09 2.94
CA CYS A 163 6.96 -10.15 3.31
C CYS A 163 7.67 -11.34 3.97
N ARG A 164 7.65 -11.41 5.31
CA ARG A 164 7.90 -12.68 6.04
C ARG A 164 6.68 -13.60 6.03
N PHE A 165 5.49 -12.99 6.07
CA PHE A 165 4.20 -13.65 5.93
C PHE A 165 3.46 -13.09 4.70
N ARG A 166 2.15 -13.38 4.59
CA ARG A 166 1.31 -12.84 3.50
C ARG A 166 1.34 -11.32 3.44
N ILE A 167 1.17 -10.67 4.58
CA ILE A 167 1.14 -9.22 4.71
C ILE A 167 2.58 -8.72 4.95
N PRO A 168 3.05 -7.65 4.29
CA PRO A 168 4.38 -7.11 4.54
C PRO A 168 4.53 -6.71 6.01
N GLU A 169 5.70 -6.95 6.60
CA GLU A 169 5.98 -6.69 8.01
C GLU A 169 5.59 -5.28 8.44
N PRO A 170 5.91 -4.19 7.72
CA PRO A 170 5.50 -2.84 8.13
C PRO A 170 4.00 -2.59 8.20
N ILE A 171 3.17 -3.38 7.50
CA ILE A 171 1.70 -3.29 7.57
C ILE A 171 1.12 -4.27 8.60
N ARG A 172 1.88 -5.32 8.95
CA ARG A 172 1.46 -6.38 9.86
C ARG A 172 1.65 -5.98 11.32
N GLN A 173 2.72 -5.25 11.62
CA GLN A 173 2.97 -4.62 12.92
C GLN A 173 1.94 -3.50 13.12
#